data_AF-W5WA54-F1
#
_entry.id   AF-W5WA54-F1
#
_cell.length_a   1.000
_cell.length_b   1.000
_cell.length_c   1.000
_cell.angle_alpha   90.00
_cell.angle_beta   90.00
_cell.angle_gamma   90.00
#
_symmetry.space_group_name_H-M   'P 1'
#
loop_
_entity.id
_entity.type
_entity.pdbx_description
1 polymer ?
#
loop_
_entity_poly.entity_id
_entity_poly.type
_entity_poly.pdbx_seq_one_letter_code
_entity_poly.pdbx_strand_id
1 'polypeptide(L)'
;MFDHPRTTYPPAMRIWWLAGVLITVVTAVVVGLGISGLIDLQVYRAGGWSWIHGVELYGPGFPSPVPGPHVPDIDSPLPFTYPPVAAVVFAPLAWASWPVSIVVITLAGLLALSGSTLLIARELGRPAACGLLAATLGLLTGPVRETLMLGQVNLLLMALVLVDCLLPVRRWPRGLLVGLAAAIKLTPAVFVLYFLARKDWRAALTSVGSFLVATLVGWLAAPEDSLRYWTATLFDSTRIGRPEYSANQSLRGALHRLGLPDLVETSLWIGLIAAVLVVAWIAMRKVDRLTALLVAAAVALLCSPVSWSHHWVWVLPALMIGWYRGGNRWALGLVTAVFLIGPQWMLPTFYGREFAWSWWQHLLGDSFVLVGLGFIAWAATRPRSTPDSPRIVLDLGPAVRRLSGSGVAPVGREDPGHSDALVHPPVRVGESPSTAGSDRNPAASGT
;
A
#
# COMPACT_ATOMS: atom_id res chain seq x y z
N MET A 1 20.58 -51.20 22.15
CA MET A 1 21.10 -49.87 21.77
C MET A 1 19.89 -49.01 21.43
N PHE A 2 19.61 -47.97 22.23
CA PHE A 2 18.42 -47.15 22.04
C PHE A 2 18.64 -46.17 20.88
N ASP A 3 17.82 -46.25 19.84
CA ASP A 3 17.80 -45.25 18.78
C ASP A 3 16.59 -44.34 19.00
N HIS A 4 16.84 -43.10 19.44
CA HIS A 4 15.78 -42.15 19.72
C HIS A 4 15.21 -41.60 18.40
N PRO A 5 13.88 -41.69 18.15
CA PRO A 5 13.30 -41.00 17.02
C PRO A 5 13.44 -39.48 17.22
N ARG A 6 14.30 -38.86 16.41
CA ARG A 6 14.39 -37.40 16.32
C ARG A 6 13.06 -36.87 15.79
N THR A 7 12.24 -36.30 16.66
CA THR A 7 10.94 -35.72 16.36
C THR A 7 11.07 -34.54 15.40
N THR A 8 10.94 -34.81 14.10
CA THR A 8 10.88 -33.79 13.06
C THR A 8 9.49 -33.14 13.05
N TYR A 9 9.34 -32.08 13.85
CA TYR A 9 8.13 -31.26 13.86
C TYR A 9 7.75 -30.80 12.44
N PRO A 10 6.46 -30.87 12.04
CA PRO A 10 6.03 -30.49 10.71
C PRO A 10 6.26 -28.99 10.43
N PRO A 11 6.52 -28.59 9.17
CA PRO A 11 6.95 -27.24 8.82
C PRO A 11 5.96 -26.13 9.22
N ALA A 12 4.67 -26.43 9.37
CA ALA A 12 3.67 -25.51 9.88
C ALA A 12 3.98 -25.02 11.31
N MET A 13 4.50 -25.89 12.18
CA MET A 13 4.79 -25.57 13.58
C MET A 13 5.91 -24.54 13.73
N ARG A 14 6.85 -24.48 12.77
CA ARG A 14 7.89 -23.44 12.71
C ARG A 14 7.34 -22.07 12.30
N ILE A 15 6.32 -22.03 11.44
CA ILE A 15 5.66 -20.78 11.03
C ILE A 15 4.89 -20.18 12.21
N TRP A 16 4.16 -21.02 12.96
CA TRP A 16 3.47 -20.58 14.18
C TRP A 16 4.45 -20.13 15.29
N TRP A 17 5.60 -20.79 15.44
CA TRP A 17 6.67 -20.34 16.34
C TRP A 17 7.24 -18.97 15.94
N LEU A 18 7.54 -18.75 14.65
CA LEU A 18 8.07 -17.47 14.17
C LEU A 18 7.03 -16.34 14.25
N ALA A 19 5.74 -16.64 14.03
CA ALA A 19 4.65 -15.70 14.26
C ALA A 19 4.50 -15.36 15.75
N GLY A 20 4.63 -16.36 16.64
CA GLY A 20 4.65 -16.15 18.09
C GLY A 20 5.82 -15.28 18.55
N VAL A 21 7.04 -15.54 18.07
CA VAL A 21 8.23 -14.71 18.34
C VAL A 21 8.03 -13.29 17.82
N LEU A 22 7.46 -13.11 16.63
CA LEU A 22 7.12 -11.77 16.11
C LEU A 22 6.11 -11.04 16.99
N ILE A 23 5.03 -11.71 17.41
CA ILE A 23 4.02 -11.13 18.31
C ILE A 23 4.64 -10.74 19.67
N THR A 24 5.54 -11.57 20.22
CA THR A 24 6.25 -11.28 21.48
C THR A 24 7.22 -10.11 21.32
N VAL A 25 7.99 -10.04 20.23
CA VAL A 25 8.88 -8.90 19.96
C VAL A 25 8.09 -7.61 19.71
N VAL A 26 6.98 -7.68 18.97
CA VAL A 26 6.06 -6.55 18.78
C VAL A 26 5.50 -6.08 20.12
N THR A 27 5.05 -7.00 20.98
CA THR A 27 4.52 -6.67 22.31
C THR A 27 5.60 -6.04 23.19
N ALA A 28 6.81 -6.59 23.18
CA ALA A 28 7.95 -6.06 23.94
C ALA A 28 8.42 -4.68 23.44
N VAL A 29 8.36 -4.43 22.12
CA VAL A 29 8.70 -3.12 21.52
C VAL A 29 7.59 -2.10 21.78
N VAL A 30 6.32 -2.47 21.65
CA VAL A 30 5.17 -1.62 21.97
C VAL A 30 5.15 -1.24 23.46
N VAL A 31 5.46 -2.17 24.37
CA VAL A 31 5.59 -1.90 25.81
C VAL A 31 6.87 -1.12 26.14
N GLY A 32 7.99 -1.38 25.44
CA GLY A 32 9.29 -0.75 25.69
C GLY A 32 9.48 0.65 25.08
N LEU A 33 8.66 1.06 24.11
CA LEU A 33 8.79 2.35 23.41
C LEU A 33 8.15 3.55 24.14
N GLY A 34 7.54 3.36 25.32
CA GLY A 34 6.96 4.47 26.09
C GLY A 34 5.83 5.19 25.36
N ILE A 35 4.79 4.44 24.98
CA ILE A 35 3.62 4.98 24.27
C ILE A 35 3.05 6.17 25.05
N SER A 36 3.23 7.36 24.50
CA SER A 36 2.85 8.63 25.10
C SER A 36 2.10 9.46 24.07
N GLY A 37 1.10 10.22 24.51
CA GLY A 37 0.20 10.96 23.63
C GLY A 37 -0.93 10.11 23.04
N LEU A 38 -0.64 9.18 22.11
CA LEU A 38 -1.68 8.52 21.27
C LEU A 38 -2.71 9.53 20.73
N ILE A 39 -2.22 10.71 20.33
CA ILE A 39 -3.04 11.92 20.19
C ILE A 39 -4.17 11.76 19.15
N ASP A 40 -3.93 11.01 18.08
CA ASP A 40 -4.94 10.76 17.06
C ASP A 40 -6.01 9.76 17.55
N LEU A 41 -5.64 8.76 18.36
CA LEU A 41 -6.63 7.91 19.05
C LEU A 41 -7.50 8.72 20.02
N GLN A 42 -6.92 9.72 20.70
CA GLN A 42 -7.71 10.63 21.51
C GLN A 42 -8.69 11.44 20.65
N VAL A 43 -8.27 11.98 19.50
CA VAL A 43 -9.16 12.68 18.55
C VAL A 43 -10.27 11.76 18.01
N TYR A 44 -9.98 10.50 17.66
CA TYR A 44 -11.00 9.53 17.22
C TYR A 44 -12.04 9.25 18.31
N ARG A 45 -11.59 9.04 19.55
CA ARG A 45 -12.48 8.85 20.71
C ARG A 45 -13.28 10.11 21.02
N ALA A 46 -12.67 11.29 20.96
CA ALA A 46 -13.32 12.58 21.18
C ALA A 46 -14.41 12.85 20.14
N GLY A 47 -14.16 12.54 18.86
CA GLY A 47 -15.18 12.57 17.81
C GLY A 47 -16.35 11.64 18.11
N GLY A 48 -16.07 10.36 18.39
CA GLY A 48 -17.11 9.39 18.76
C GLY A 48 -17.91 9.79 20.00
N TRP A 49 -17.23 10.27 21.05
CA TRP A 49 -17.85 10.75 22.28
C TRP A 49 -18.75 11.97 22.03
N SER A 50 -18.27 12.93 21.23
CA SER A 50 -19.02 14.15 20.91
C SER A 50 -20.32 13.82 20.17
N TRP A 51 -20.24 12.94 19.17
CA TRP A 51 -21.42 12.44 18.47
C TRP A 51 -22.42 11.72 19.41
N ILE A 52 -21.94 10.88 20.33
CA ILE A 52 -22.80 10.20 21.32
C ILE A 52 -23.55 11.20 22.23
N HIS A 53 -22.92 12.32 22.59
CA HIS A 53 -23.46 13.29 23.55
C HIS A 53 -24.07 14.55 22.92
N GLY A 54 -24.18 14.61 21.59
CA GLY A 54 -24.74 15.77 20.87
C GLY A 54 -23.86 17.02 20.91
N VAL A 55 -22.54 16.87 21.03
CA VAL A 55 -21.57 17.98 20.99
C VAL A 55 -21.07 18.16 19.55
N GLU A 56 -21.06 19.40 19.05
CA GLU A 56 -20.58 19.76 17.71
C GLU A 56 -19.16 19.23 17.43
N LEU A 57 -18.98 18.42 16.39
CA LEU A 57 -17.67 17.89 16.00
C LEU A 57 -16.68 18.98 15.58
N TYR A 58 -17.18 20.07 15.01
CA TYR A 58 -16.36 21.17 14.48
C TYR A 58 -16.53 22.48 15.25
N GLY A 59 -17.23 22.46 16.39
CA GLY A 59 -17.51 23.61 17.24
C GLY A 59 -16.40 23.96 18.22
N PRO A 60 -16.46 25.14 18.86
CA PRO A 60 -15.54 25.52 19.94
C PRO A 60 -15.70 24.65 21.19
N GLY A 61 -16.83 23.94 21.33
CA GLY A 61 -17.09 22.97 22.40
C GLY A 61 -16.51 21.56 22.15
N PHE A 62 -15.80 21.32 21.05
CA PHE A 62 -15.18 20.02 20.79
C PHE A 62 -14.19 19.68 21.92
N PRO A 63 -14.35 18.54 22.63
CA PRO A 63 -13.61 18.27 23.85
C PRO A 63 -12.12 18.08 23.56
N SER A 64 -11.28 18.73 24.38
CA SER A 64 -9.83 18.65 24.24
C SER A 64 -9.31 17.21 24.39
N PRO A 65 -8.70 16.63 23.34
CA PRO A 65 -8.12 15.30 23.41
C PRO A 65 -6.68 15.33 23.99
N VAL A 66 -6.49 16.01 25.13
CA VAL A 66 -5.27 15.91 25.96
C VAL A 66 -5.60 16.12 27.45
N PRO A 67 -5.49 15.06 28.27
CA PRO A 67 -4.57 15.11 29.41
C PRO A 67 -3.27 14.35 29.11
N GLY A 68 -2.14 15.01 29.31
CA GLY A 68 -0.80 14.53 28.95
C GLY A 68 0.20 15.68 29.07
N PRO A 69 1.52 15.42 28.96
CA PRO A 69 2.50 16.51 28.96
C PRO A 69 2.17 17.48 27.83
N HIS A 70 2.13 18.78 28.15
CA HIS A 70 1.96 19.82 27.15
C HIS A 70 3.00 19.62 26.05
N VAL A 71 2.55 19.32 24.84
CA VAL A 71 3.35 19.60 23.65
C VAL A 71 3.45 21.13 23.62
N PRO A 72 4.64 21.74 23.75
CA PRO A 72 4.76 23.17 23.58
C PRO A 72 4.13 23.57 22.24
N ASP A 73 3.38 24.68 22.22
CA ASP A 73 2.83 25.34 21.02
C ASP A 73 1.52 24.79 20.42
N ILE A 74 0.92 23.78 21.05
CA ILE A 74 -0.47 23.40 20.80
C ILE A 74 -1.35 24.14 21.82
N ASP A 75 -1.50 25.45 21.61
CA ASP A 75 -2.27 26.36 22.48
C ASP A 75 -3.80 26.14 22.42
N SER A 76 -4.26 25.21 21.58
CA SER A 76 -5.66 24.86 21.37
C SER A 76 -5.80 23.36 21.13
N PRO A 77 -6.86 22.69 21.63
CA PRO A 77 -7.09 21.27 21.37
C PRO A 77 -7.03 20.89 19.89
N LEU A 78 -6.48 19.71 19.60
CA LEU A 78 -6.49 19.15 18.24
C LEU A 78 -7.94 18.98 17.77
N PRO A 79 -8.35 19.62 16.65
CA PRO A 79 -9.73 19.57 16.19
C PRO A 79 -10.06 18.24 15.51
N PHE A 80 -11.35 17.92 15.43
CA PHE A 80 -11.81 16.86 14.54
C PHE A 80 -11.64 17.28 13.06
N THR A 81 -10.85 16.52 12.31
CA THR A 81 -10.49 16.82 10.91
C THR A 81 -11.08 15.84 9.89
N TYR A 82 -11.81 14.83 10.36
CA TYR A 82 -12.37 13.74 9.54
C TYR A 82 -13.84 14.04 9.15
N PRO A 83 -14.39 13.40 8.10
CA PRO A 83 -15.83 13.48 7.80
C PRO A 83 -16.69 12.92 8.95
N PRO A 84 -17.95 13.37 9.15
CA PRO A 84 -18.74 12.99 10.33
C PRO A 84 -19.02 11.49 10.48
N VAL A 85 -19.08 10.73 9.37
CA VAL A 85 -19.21 9.27 9.42
C VAL A 85 -18.05 8.61 10.21
N ALA A 86 -16.87 9.23 10.26
CA ALA A 86 -15.76 8.75 11.06
C ALA A 86 -16.06 8.82 12.56
N ALA A 87 -16.78 9.84 13.04
CA ALA A 87 -17.19 9.92 14.44
C ALA A 87 -18.12 8.74 14.81
N VAL A 88 -19.08 8.42 13.95
CA VAL A 88 -19.97 7.25 14.09
C VAL A 88 -19.16 5.93 14.11
N VAL A 89 -18.19 5.78 13.19
CA VAL A 89 -17.33 4.59 13.09
C VAL A 89 -16.42 4.42 14.33
N PHE A 90 -15.98 5.52 14.94
CA PHE A 90 -15.12 5.50 16.14
C PHE A 90 -15.90 5.59 17.47
N ALA A 91 -17.21 5.78 17.44
CA ALA A 91 -18.07 5.79 18.64
C ALA A 91 -17.90 4.56 19.57
N PRO A 92 -17.70 3.31 19.07
CA PRO A 92 -17.41 2.17 19.95
C PRO A 92 -16.11 2.32 20.76
N LEU A 93 -15.12 3.07 20.27
CA LEU A 93 -13.90 3.37 21.03
C LEU A 93 -14.15 4.39 22.14
N ALA A 94 -15.15 5.26 22.02
CA ALA A 94 -15.52 6.20 23.06
C ALA A 94 -16.18 5.49 24.27
N TRP A 95 -17.01 4.46 24.01
CA TRP A 95 -17.59 3.61 25.06
C TRP A 95 -16.55 2.70 25.74
N ALA A 96 -15.52 2.26 25.02
CA ALA A 96 -14.47 1.43 25.57
C ALA A 96 -13.58 2.19 26.58
N SER A 97 -13.00 1.49 27.55
CA SER A 97 -11.96 2.07 28.42
C SER A 97 -10.70 2.42 27.61
N TRP A 98 -9.89 3.36 28.10
CA TRP A 98 -8.69 3.81 27.40
C TRP A 98 -7.71 2.66 27.05
N PRO A 99 -7.37 1.74 27.97
CA PRO A 99 -6.53 0.58 27.64
C PRO A 99 -7.13 -0.31 26.55
N VAL A 100 -8.46 -0.52 26.55
CA VAL A 100 -9.13 -1.33 25.53
C VAL A 100 -9.03 -0.66 24.15
N SER A 101 -9.21 0.67 24.04
CA SER A 101 -9.01 1.36 22.76
C SER A 101 -7.58 1.27 22.24
N ILE A 102 -6.57 1.38 23.12
CA ILE A 102 -5.16 1.20 22.74
C ILE A 102 -4.96 -0.21 22.16
N VAL A 103 -5.38 -1.25 22.90
CA VAL A 103 -5.24 -2.64 22.47
C VAL A 103 -5.96 -2.88 21.14
N VAL A 104 -7.21 -2.42 21.00
CA VAL A 104 -8.00 -2.57 19.77
C VAL A 104 -7.32 -1.90 18.58
N ILE A 105 -6.91 -0.63 18.69
CA ILE A 105 -6.34 0.08 17.53
C ILE A 105 -4.96 -0.45 17.17
N THR A 106 -4.11 -0.78 18.15
CA THR A 106 -2.77 -1.33 17.93
C THR A 106 -2.85 -2.71 17.29
N LEU A 107 -3.69 -3.63 17.81
CA LEU A 107 -3.88 -4.95 17.19
C LEU A 107 -4.47 -4.84 15.79
N ALA A 108 -5.47 -3.98 15.57
CA ALA A 108 -6.05 -3.76 14.25
C ALA A 108 -5.00 -3.23 13.25
N GLY A 109 -4.17 -2.27 13.66
CA GLY A 109 -3.06 -1.75 12.85
C GLY A 109 -1.99 -2.80 12.51
N LEU A 110 -1.60 -3.63 13.48
CA LEU A 110 -0.63 -4.72 13.29
C LEU A 110 -1.15 -5.84 12.38
N LEU A 111 -2.44 -6.20 12.51
CA LEU A 111 -3.12 -7.15 11.64
C LEU A 111 -3.24 -6.58 10.21
N ALA A 112 -3.58 -5.30 10.07
CA ALA A 112 -3.66 -4.61 8.78
C ALA A 112 -2.30 -4.51 8.08
N LEU A 113 -1.24 -4.19 8.82
CA LEU A 113 0.15 -4.21 8.35
C LEU A 113 0.53 -5.61 7.84
N SER A 114 0.34 -6.63 8.69
CA SER A 114 0.70 -8.02 8.37
C SER A 114 -0.10 -8.57 7.19
N GLY A 115 -1.41 -8.31 7.14
CA GLY A 115 -2.27 -8.70 6.02
C GLY A 115 -1.87 -8.02 4.71
N SER A 116 -1.50 -6.73 4.78
CA SER A 116 -1.01 -5.96 3.63
C SER A 116 0.29 -6.51 3.06
N THR A 117 1.29 -6.77 3.91
CA THR A 117 2.58 -7.31 3.44
C THR A 117 2.46 -8.76 2.99
N LEU A 118 1.61 -9.58 3.61
CA LEU A 118 1.29 -10.93 3.13
C LEU A 118 0.63 -10.91 1.74
N LEU A 119 -0.32 -10.00 1.51
CA LEU A 119 -0.96 -9.79 0.21
C LEU A 119 0.07 -9.35 -0.84
N ILE A 120 0.94 -8.40 -0.52
CA ILE A 120 2.00 -7.92 -1.42
C ILE A 120 3.03 -9.02 -1.72
N ALA A 121 3.42 -9.82 -0.71
CA ALA A 121 4.33 -10.95 -0.91
C ALA A 121 3.71 -11.99 -1.86
N ARG A 122 2.43 -12.34 -1.67
CA ARG A 122 1.67 -13.21 -2.59
C ARG A 122 1.64 -12.65 -4.01
N GLU A 123 1.33 -11.37 -4.18
CA GLU A 123 1.31 -10.70 -5.49
C GLU A 123 2.67 -10.70 -6.19
N LEU A 124 3.76 -10.68 -5.43
CA LEU A 124 5.13 -10.78 -5.93
C LEU A 124 5.64 -12.23 -6.07
N GLY A 125 4.77 -13.24 -5.86
CA GLY A 125 5.15 -14.66 -5.92
C GLY A 125 6.15 -15.09 -4.84
N ARG A 126 6.17 -14.39 -3.69
CA ARG A 126 7.06 -14.63 -2.56
C ARG A 126 6.34 -15.40 -1.44
N PRO A 127 7.06 -16.23 -0.66
CA PRO A 127 6.47 -16.97 0.45
C PRO A 127 5.98 -16.05 1.56
N ALA A 128 5.00 -16.51 2.35
CA ALA A 128 4.43 -15.74 3.46
C ALA A 128 5.47 -15.21 4.46
N ALA A 129 6.57 -15.95 4.68
CA ALA A 129 7.69 -15.52 5.52
C ALA A 129 8.32 -14.18 5.06
N CYS A 130 8.35 -13.90 3.74
CA CYS A 130 8.80 -12.60 3.23
C CYS A 130 7.82 -11.47 3.61
N GLY A 131 6.51 -11.73 3.54
CA GLY A 131 5.50 -10.77 3.99
C GLY A 131 5.57 -10.48 5.49
N LEU A 132 5.71 -11.52 6.32
CA LEU A 132 5.88 -11.36 7.77
C LEU A 132 7.17 -10.62 8.11
N LEU A 133 8.31 -10.96 7.49
CA LEU A 133 9.57 -10.25 7.67
C LEU A 133 9.45 -8.77 7.26
N ALA A 134 8.76 -8.47 6.16
CA ALA A 134 8.50 -7.09 5.75
C ALA A 134 7.59 -6.35 6.73
N ALA A 135 6.62 -7.00 7.37
CA ALA A 135 5.85 -6.39 8.45
C ALA A 135 6.77 -6.06 9.65
N THR A 136 7.62 -7.00 10.09
CA THR A 136 8.59 -6.80 11.17
C THR A 136 9.51 -5.61 10.91
N LEU A 137 10.16 -5.59 9.75
CA LEU A 137 11.07 -4.51 9.34
C LEU A 137 10.32 -3.19 9.10
N GLY A 138 9.06 -3.28 8.66
CA GLY A 138 8.16 -2.14 8.50
C GLY A 138 7.99 -1.33 9.77
N LEU A 139 7.92 -1.97 10.94
CA LEU A 139 7.81 -1.31 12.25
C LEU A 139 9.00 -0.39 12.58
N LEU A 140 10.16 -0.60 11.94
CA LEU A 140 11.33 0.25 12.11
C LEU A 140 11.25 1.53 11.25
N THR A 141 10.39 1.56 10.22
CA THR A 141 10.18 2.76 9.40
C THR A 141 9.41 3.81 10.17
N GLY A 142 9.84 5.08 10.07
CA GLY A 142 9.19 6.24 10.67
C GLY A 142 7.69 6.25 10.46
N PRO A 143 7.16 6.15 9.22
CA PRO A 143 5.72 6.27 8.98
C PRO A 143 4.87 5.21 9.70
N VAL A 144 5.34 3.95 9.77
CA VAL A 144 4.63 2.86 10.45
C VAL A 144 4.76 2.99 11.97
N ARG A 145 5.97 3.32 12.46
CA ARG A 145 6.25 3.54 13.89
C ARG A 145 5.40 4.69 14.44
N GLU A 146 5.43 5.84 13.77
CA GLU A 146 4.64 7.03 14.10
C GLU A 146 3.13 6.72 14.01
N THR A 147 2.68 6.00 12.98
CA THR A 147 1.26 5.58 12.88
C THR A 147 0.80 4.79 14.12
N LEU A 148 1.64 3.86 14.62
CA LEU A 148 1.30 3.08 15.81
C LEU A 148 1.40 3.91 17.10
N MET A 149 2.40 4.78 17.23
CA MET A 149 2.57 5.68 18.39
C MET A 149 1.43 6.70 18.54
N LEU A 150 0.89 7.17 17.42
CA LEU A 150 -0.23 8.11 17.39
C LEU A 150 -1.60 7.43 17.52
N GLY A 151 -1.68 6.12 17.24
CA GLY A 151 -2.94 5.38 17.14
C GLY A 151 -3.72 5.66 15.85
N GLN A 152 -3.01 5.98 14.75
CA GLN A 152 -3.57 6.35 13.45
C GLN A 152 -4.15 5.18 12.67
N VAL A 153 -5.22 5.43 11.91
CA VAL A 153 -5.90 4.41 11.10
C VAL A 153 -5.27 4.15 9.72
N ASN A 154 -4.14 4.78 9.40
CA ASN A 154 -3.55 4.73 8.04
C ASN A 154 -3.25 3.30 7.57
N LEU A 155 -2.81 2.41 8.47
CA LEU A 155 -2.58 1.00 8.14
C LEU A 155 -3.89 0.26 7.77
N LEU A 156 -5.00 0.58 8.44
CA LEU A 156 -6.33 0.03 8.14
C LEU A 156 -6.81 0.51 6.77
N LEU A 157 -6.70 1.81 6.49
CA LEU A 157 -7.08 2.40 5.21
C LEU A 157 -6.22 1.86 4.05
N MET A 158 -4.91 1.73 4.25
CA MET A 158 -4.00 1.09 3.30
C MET A 158 -4.40 -0.36 3.04
N ALA A 159 -4.71 -1.12 4.08
CA ALA A 159 -5.15 -2.51 3.95
C ALA A 159 -6.47 -2.60 3.15
N LEU A 160 -7.47 -1.77 3.46
CA LEU A 160 -8.75 -1.72 2.71
C LEU A 160 -8.51 -1.49 1.21
N VAL A 161 -7.68 -0.50 0.85
CA VAL A 161 -7.35 -0.18 -0.55
C VAL A 161 -6.58 -1.33 -1.22
N LEU A 162 -5.57 -1.90 -0.56
CA LEU A 162 -4.80 -3.04 -1.10
C LEU A 162 -5.69 -4.27 -1.33
N VAL A 163 -6.53 -4.60 -0.35
CA VAL A 163 -7.51 -5.69 -0.38
C VAL A 163 -8.46 -5.53 -1.57
N ASP A 164 -9.04 -4.34 -1.77
CA ASP A 164 -9.95 -4.06 -2.88
C ASP A 164 -9.27 -4.09 -4.26
N CYS A 165 -8.05 -3.55 -4.33
CA CYS A 165 -7.32 -3.39 -5.58
C CYS A 165 -6.64 -4.68 -6.06
N LEU A 166 -6.25 -5.59 -5.16
CA LEU A 166 -5.35 -6.71 -5.47
C LEU A 166 -5.98 -8.10 -5.30
N LEU A 167 -6.96 -8.30 -4.41
CA LEU A 167 -7.55 -9.63 -4.21
C LEU A 167 -8.20 -10.16 -5.50
N PRO A 168 -7.79 -11.35 -5.98
CA PRO A 168 -8.34 -11.92 -7.22
C PRO A 168 -9.76 -12.48 -7.03
N VAL A 169 -10.09 -12.94 -5.82
CA VAL A 169 -11.42 -13.45 -5.45
C VAL A 169 -11.91 -12.67 -4.24
N ARG A 170 -13.11 -12.08 -4.34
CA ARG A 170 -13.71 -11.18 -3.36
C ARG A 170 -15.22 -11.41 -3.30
N ARG A 171 -15.83 -11.16 -2.14
CA ARG A 171 -17.28 -11.30 -1.91
C ARG A 171 -18.07 -10.00 -2.19
N TRP A 172 -17.37 -8.91 -2.49
CA TRP A 172 -17.91 -7.57 -2.76
C TRP A 172 -17.51 -7.08 -4.17
N PRO A 173 -18.20 -6.08 -4.74
CA PRO A 173 -17.75 -5.42 -5.96
C PRO A 173 -16.47 -4.59 -5.73
N ARG A 174 -15.57 -4.57 -6.72
CA ARG A 174 -14.30 -3.83 -6.64
C ARG A 174 -14.58 -2.33 -6.51
N GLY A 175 -13.84 -1.63 -5.67
CA GLY A 175 -13.97 -0.20 -5.40
C GLY A 175 -14.82 0.12 -4.16
N LEU A 176 -15.58 -0.85 -3.63
CA LEU A 176 -16.41 -0.66 -2.44
C LEU A 176 -15.56 -0.26 -1.23
N LEU A 177 -14.48 -0.97 -0.93
CA LEU A 177 -13.65 -0.67 0.24
C LEU A 177 -12.82 0.61 0.04
N VAL A 178 -12.44 0.94 -1.20
CA VAL A 178 -11.86 2.26 -1.53
C VAL A 178 -12.84 3.39 -1.20
N GLY A 179 -14.12 3.24 -1.56
CA GLY A 179 -15.16 4.21 -1.25
C GLY A 179 -15.43 4.36 0.25
N LEU A 180 -15.51 3.24 0.98
CA LEU A 180 -15.62 3.25 2.45
C LEU A 180 -14.40 3.91 3.13
N ALA A 181 -13.19 3.59 2.67
CA ALA A 181 -11.96 4.19 3.19
C ALA A 181 -11.93 5.71 2.96
N ALA A 182 -12.37 6.17 1.78
CA ALA A 182 -12.50 7.58 1.45
C ALA A 182 -13.55 8.32 2.29
N ALA A 183 -14.62 7.63 2.71
CA ALA A 183 -15.64 8.22 3.57
C ALA A 183 -15.14 8.42 5.03
N ILE A 184 -14.27 7.53 5.53
CA ILE A 184 -13.69 7.63 6.88
C ILE A 184 -12.58 8.70 6.95
N LYS A 185 -11.75 8.84 5.92
CA LYS A 185 -10.70 9.87 5.81
C LYS A 185 -10.56 10.17 4.32
N LEU A 186 -10.62 11.42 3.87
CA LEU A 186 -10.81 11.71 2.44
C LEU A 186 -9.68 11.24 1.51
N THR A 187 -8.45 11.05 2.03
CA THR A 187 -7.23 10.74 1.26
C THR A 187 -7.35 9.57 0.26
N PRO A 188 -7.98 8.42 0.57
CA PRO A 188 -8.15 7.32 -0.38
C PRO A 188 -9.07 7.60 -1.57
N ALA A 189 -9.80 8.73 -1.61
CA ALA A 189 -10.56 9.14 -2.79
C ALA A 189 -9.68 9.24 -4.06
N VAL A 190 -8.39 9.55 -3.88
CA VAL A 190 -7.41 9.60 -4.97
C VAL A 190 -7.24 8.24 -5.69
N PHE A 191 -7.55 7.11 -5.05
CA PHE A 191 -7.50 5.79 -5.70
C PHE A 191 -8.59 5.58 -6.76
N VAL A 192 -9.59 6.48 -6.87
CA VAL A 192 -10.46 6.54 -8.05
C VAL A 192 -9.63 6.75 -9.33
N LEU A 193 -8.55 7.57 -9.26
CA LEU A 193 -7.64 7.79 -10.40
C LEU A 193 -6.95 6.50 -10.87
N TYR A 194 -6.65 5.58 -9.95
CA TYR A 194 -6.08 4.27 -10.30
C TYR A 194 -7.06 3.45 -11.15
N PHE A 195 -8.34 3.40 -10.78
CA PHE A 195 -9.36 2.72 -11.59
C PHE A 195 -9.57 3.41 -12.95
N LEU A 196 -9.66 4.74 -12.96
CA LEU A 196 -9.83 5.54 -14.18
C LEU A 196 -8.68 5.37 -15.18
N ALA A 197 -7.42 5.45 -14.72
CA ALA A 197 -6.24 5.26 -15.56
C ALA A 197 -6.24 3.87 -16.22
N ARG A 198 -6.68 2.85 -15.47
CA ARG A 198 -6.76 1.46 -15.89
C ARG A 198 -8.05 1.12 -16.66
N LYS A 199 -8.92 2.11 -16.91
CA LYS A 199 -10.25 1.98 -17.55
C LYS A 199 -11.24 1.06 -16.82
N ASP A 200 -11.06 0.84 -15.52
CA ASP A 200 -12.00 0.07 -14.69
C ASP A 200 -13.16 0.97 -14.20
N TRP A 201 -13.98 1.41 -15.15
CA TRP A 201 -15.11 2.32 -14.89
C TRP A 201 -16.10 1.75 -13.88
N ARG A 202 -16.28 0.42 -13.86
CA ARG A 202 -17.16 -0.24 -12.88
C ARG A 202 -16.62 -0.09 -11.47
N ALA A 203 -15.33 -0.28 -11.26
CA ALA A 203 -14.72 -0.06 -9.95
C ALA A 203 -14.73 1.42 -9.55
N ALA A 204 -14.44 2.34 -10.48
CA ALA A 204 -14.51 3.78 -10.24
C ALA A 204 -15.91 4.22 -9.78
N LEU A 205 -16.97 3.81 -10.51
CA LEU A 205 -18.36 4.10 -10.15
C LEU A 205 -18.77 3.42 -8.83
N THR A 206 -18.30 2.20 -8.56
CA THR A 206 -18.54 1.52 -7.28
C THR A 206 -17.89 2.27 -6.12
N SER A 207 -16.66 2.79 -6.28
CA SER A 207 -16.00 3.60 -5.24
C SER A 207 -16.71 4.92 -4.98
N VAL A 208 -17.19 5.61 -6.03
CA VAL A 208 -18.00 6.83 -5.87
C VAL A 208 -19.33 6.51 -5.19
N GLY A 209 -20.05 5.48 -5.64
CA GLY A 209 -21.32 5.07 -5.02
C GLY A 209 -21.16 4.65 -3.55
N SER A 210 -20.14 3.87 -3.23
CA SER A 210 -19.87 3.44 -1.86
C SER A 210 -19.41 4.58 -0.95
N PHE A 211 -18.68 5.56 -1.48
CA PHE A 211 -18.36 6.80 -0.78
C PHE A 211 -19.63 7.61 -0.49
N LEU A 212 -20.45 7.85 -1.51
CA LEU A 212 -21.70 8.62 -1.38
C LEU A 212 -22.68 7.97 -0.39
N VAL A 213 -22.84 6.64 -0.42
CA VAL A 213 -23.70 5.92 0.53
C VAL A 213 -23.16 6.02 1.96
N ALA A 214 -21.86 5.83 2.19
CA ALA A 214 -21.28 5.96 3.52
C ALA A 214 -21.33 7.40 4.06
N THR A 215 -21.08 8.39 3.20
CA THR A 215 -21.24 9.81 3.50
C THR A 215 -22.69 10.17 3.81
N LEU A 216 -23.67 9.61 3.08
CA LEU A 216 -25.09 9.79 3.37
C LEU A 216 -25.49 9.17 4.71
N VAL A 217 -24.96 7.99 5.07
CA VAL A 217 -25.16 7.42 6.41
C VAL A 217 -24.58 8.34 7.49
N GLY A 218 -23.40 8.92 7.26
CA GLY A 218 -22.84 9.96 8.15
C GLY A 218 -23.72 11.22 8.25
N TRP A 219 -24.27 11.67 7.13
CA TRP A 219 -25.18 12.82 7.07
C TRP A 219 -26.47 12.56 7.84
N LEU A 220 -27.07 11.37 7.69
CA LEU A 220 -28.27 10.97 8.44
C LEU A 220 -27.99 10.82 9.95
N ALA A 221 -26.76 10.46 10.33
CA ALA A 221 -26.36 10.30 11.73
C ALA A 221 -25.93 11.62 12.41
N ALA A 222 -25.47 12.61 11.63
CA ALA A 222 -25.02 13.92 12.12
C ALA A 222 -25.26 15.02 11.05
N PRO A 223 -26.51 15.49 10.85
CA PRO A 223 -26.85 16.36 9.72
C PRO A 223 -26.18 17.74 9.76
N GLU A 224 -26.16 18.40 10.93
CA GLU A 224 -25.63 19.76 11.09
C GLU A 224 -24.11 19.79 10.95
N ASP A 225 -23.40 18.88 11.63
CA ASP A 225 -21.97 18.69 11.45
C ASP A 225 -21.62 18.31 10.00
N SER A 226 -22.46 17.53 9.31
CA SER A 226 -22.23 17.20 7.90
C SER A 226 -22.44 18.39 6.97
N LEU A 227 -23.45 19.22 7.19
CA LEU A 227 -23.62 20.47 6.46
C LEU A 227 -22.38 21.36 6.64
N ARG A 228 -21.95 21.57 7.90
CA ARG A 228 -20.75 22.35 8.23
C ARG A 228 -19.46 21.75 7.67
N TYR A 229 -19.33 20.42 7.63
CA TYR A 229 -18.17 19.75 7.08
C TYR A 229 -18.01 20.00 5.59
N TRP A 230 -19.06 19.69 4.81
CA TRP A 230 -19.02 19.74 3.35
C TRP A 230 -19.08 21.16 2.77
N THR A 231 -19.57 22.14 3.52
CA THR A 231 -19.65 23.55 3.06
C THR A 231 -18.51 24.44 3.55
N ALA A 232 -17.92 24.16 4.72
CA ALA A 232 -16.92 25.03 5.33
C ALA A 232 -15.66 24.29 5.79
N THR A 233 -15.76 23.34 6.74
CA THR A 233 -14.57 22.72 7.37
C THR A 233 -13.62 22.08 6.37
N LEU A 234 -14.14 21.43 5.31
CA LEU A 234 -13.33 20.76 4.31
C LEU A 234 -12.38 21.71 3.54
N PHE A 235 -12.78 22.97 3.36
CA PHE A 235 -12.01 23.97 2.61
C PHE A 235 -11.02 24.74 3.50
N ASP A 236 -11.25 24.77 4.82
CA ASP A 236 -10.35 25.38 5.78
C ASP A 236 -9.20 24.44 6.18
N SER A 237 -8.21 24.35 5.30
CA SER A 237 -6.98 23.58 5.54
C SER A 237 -6.14 24.08 6.73
N THR A 238 -6.34 25.31 7.21
CA THR A 238 -5.51 25.91 8.29
C THR A 238 -5.75 25.23 9.63
N ARG A 239 -6.95 24.69 9.85
CA ARG A 239 -7.33 23.96 11.07
C ARG A 239 -6.64 22.61 11.23
N ILE A 240 -6.10 22.02 10.17
CA ILE A 240 -5.56 20.66 10.20
C ILE A 240 -4.15 20.64 10.83
N GLY A 241 -3.46 21.78 10.82
CA GLY A 241 -2.16 21.97 11.42
C GLY A 241 -1.34 23.01 10.66
N ARG A 242 -0.21 23.40 11.23
CA ARG A 242 0.75 24.35 10.67
C ARG A 242 1.41 23.79 9.39
N PRO A 243 1.21 24.36 8.18
CA PRO A 243 1.72 23.76 6.95
C PRO A 243 3.26 23.70 6.88
N GLU A 244 3.95 24.65 7.54
CA GLU A 244 5.41 24.77 7.64
C GLU A 244 6.05 23.68 8.51
N TYR A 245 5.29 23.01 9.37
CA TYR A 245 5.82 22.01 10.28
C TYR A 245 6.50 20.88 9.52
N SER A 246 7.75 20.55 9.91
CA SER A 246 8.63 19.59 9.21
C SER A 246 7.97 18.24 8.88
N ALA A 247 7.06 17.77 9.73
CA ALA A 247 6.30 16.53 9.52
C ALA A 247 5.40 16.58 8.26
N ASN A 248 4.99 17.75 7.78
CA ASN A 248 4.13 17.92 6.58
C ASN A 248 4.91 17.64 5.28
N GLN A 249 5.06 16.36 4.96
CA GLN A 249 5.68 15.86 3.74
C GLN A 249 4.69 15.88 2.56
N SER A 250 4.20 17.06 2.18
CA SER A 250 3.40 17.33 0.98
C SER A 250 4.07 18.38 0.09
N LEU A 251 3.64 18.51 -1.17
CA LEU A 251 4.12 19.59 -2.06
C LEU A 251 3.81 20.97 -1.50
N ARG A 252 2.65 21.13 -0.83
CA ARG A 252 2.30 22.41 -0.19
C ARG A 252 3.20 22.69 1.00
N GLY A 253 3.45 21.69 1.83
CA GLY A 253 4.37 21.80 2.98
C GLY A 253 5.75 22.28 2.54
N ALA A 254 6.35 21.60 1.55
CA ALA A 254 7.67 21.96 1.02
C ALA A 254 7.70 23.38 0.42
N LEU A 255 6.67 23.80 -0.32
CA LEU A 255 6.56 25.17 -0.85
C LEU A 255 6.38 26.22 0.25
N HIS A 256 5.55 25.96 1.26
CA HIS A 256 5.22 26.94 2.30
C HIS A 256 6.47 27.33 3.11
N ARG A 257 7.36 26.37 3.39
CA ARG A 257 8.64 26.63 4.11
C ARG A 257 9.56 27.62 3.38
N LEU A 258 9.37 27.85 2.09
CA LEU A 258 10.14 28.83 1.31
C LEU A 258 9.72 30.29 1.60
N GLY A 259 8.66 30.52 2.41
CA GLY A 259 8.23 31.88 2.79
C GLY A 259 7.73 32.72 1.60
N LEU A 260 7.17 32.07 0.59
CA LEU A 260 6.69 32.74 -0.63
C LEU A 260 5.38 33.51 -0.36
N PRO A 261 5.09 34.61 -1.09
CA PRO A 261 3.79 35.26 -1.02
C PRO A 261 2.65 34.31 -1.42
N ASP A 262 1.52 34.35 -0.70
CA ASP A 262 0.39 33.40 -0.82
C ASP A 262 -0.05 33.09 -2.26
N LEU A 263 -0.15 34.11 -3.11
CA LEU A 263 -0.55 33.95 -4.51
C LEU A 263 0.49 33.18 -5.33
N VAL A 264 1.79 33.38 -5.04
CA VAL A 264 2.90 32.67 -5.69
C VAL A 264 2.95 31.23 -5.19
N GLU A 265 2.87 30.99 -3.88
CA GLU A 265 2.78 29.63 -3.33
C GLU A 265 1.60 28.86 -3.96
N THR A 266 0.40 29.43 -3.91
CA THR A 266 -0.83 28.79 -4.40
C THR A 266 -0.73 28.48 -5.89
N SER A 267 -0.20 29.39 -6.70
CA SER A 267 -0.02 29.19 -8.14
C SER A 267 1.00 28.09 -8.45
N LEU A 268 2.13 28.08 -7.75
CA LEU A 268 3.15 27.02 -7.89
C LEU A 268 2.61 25.67 -7.41
N TRP A 269 1.88 25.63 -6.31
CA TRP A 269 1.29 24.41 -5.75
C TRP A 269 0.29 23.77 -6.72
N ILE A 270 -0.63 24.57 -7.29
CA ILE A 270 -1.58 24.11 -8.31
C ILE A 270 -0.83 23.60 -9.56
N GLY A 271 0.18 24.33 -10.02
CA GLY A 271 1.00 23.93 -11.17
C GLY A 271 1.75 22.61 -10.95
N LEU A 272 2.35 22.42 -9.77
CA LEU A 272 3.04 21.19 -9.39
C LEU A 272 2.06 20.01 -9.25
N ILE A 273 0.88 20.20 -8.65
CA ILE A 273 -0.17 19.17 -8.61
C ILE A 273 -0.58 18.76 -10.02
N ALA A 274 -0.85 19.73 -10.91
CA ALA A 274 -1.23 19.43 -12.29
C ALA A 274 -0.14 18.63 -13.02
N ALA A 275 1.13 19.02 -12.88
CA ALA A 275 2.26 18.28 -13.45
C ALA A 275 2.37 16.86 -12.88
N VAL A 276 2.29 16.69 -11.57
CA VAL A 276 2.34 15.37 -10.90
C VAL A 276 1.19 14.49 -11.34
N LEU A 277 -0.04 15.02 -11.44
CA LEU A 277 -1.21 14.27 -11.92
C LEU A 277 -1.02 13.78 -13.37
N VAL A 278 -0.49 14.62 -14.27
CA VAL A 278 -0.21 14.23 -15.67
C VAL A 278 0.85 13.11 -15.73
N VAL A 279 1.98 13.26 -15.04
CA VAL A 279 3.07 12.27 -15.03
C VAL A 279 2.61 10.96 -14.38
N ALA A 280 1.87 11.04 -13.26
CA ALA A 280 1.30 9.88 -12.57
C ALA A 280 0.25 9.15 -13.43
N TRP A 281 -0.61 9.88 -14.15
CA TRP A 281 -1.56 9.30 -15.09
C TRP A 281 -0.84 8.52 -16.20
N ILE A 282 0.22 9.09 -16.78
CA ILE A 282 1.05 8.41 -17.79
C ILE A 282 1.69 7.14 -17.18
N ALA A 283 2.25 7.23 -15.97
CA ALA A 283 2.86 6.11 -15.27
C ALA A 283 1.86 4.97 -15.00
N MET A 284 0.70 5.26 -14.39
CA MET A 284 -0.35 4.28 -14.07
C MET A 284 -0.88 3.52 -15.30
N ARG A 285 -0.81 4.14 -16.48
CA ARG A 285 -1.20 3.53 -17.76
C ARG A 285 -0.10 2.70 -18.45
N LYS A 286 1.12 2.74 -17.93
CA LYS A 286 2.28 1.97 -18.40
C LYS A 286 2.63 0.79 -17.50
N VAL A 287 2.67 0.97 -16.18
CA VAL A 287 3.20 -0.02 -15.22
C VAL A 287 2.17 -1.08 -14.79
N ASP A 288 2.63 -2.13 -14.12
CA ASP A 288 1.79 -3.20 -13.56
C ASP A 288 0.84 -2.73 -12.45
N ARG A 289 -0.15 -3.58 -12.09
CA ARG A 289 -1.21 -3.21 -11.13
C ARG A 289 -0.69 -2.69 -9.79
N LEU A 290 0.36 -3.30 -9.28
CA LEU A 290 0.87 -3.01 -7.94
C LEU A 290 1.67 -1.70 -7.94
N THR A 291 2.55 -1.49 -8.92
CA THR A 291 3.27 -0.22 -9.06
C THR A 291 2.33 0.94 -9.41
N ALA A 292 1.29 0.72 -10.23
CA ALA A 292 0.30 1.76 -10.54
C ALA A 292 -0.50 2.19 -9.29
N LEU A 293 -0.82 1.25 -8.40
CA LEU A 293 -1.47 1.54 -7.14
C LEU A 293 -0.59 2.41 -6.23
N LEU A 294 0.73 2.14 -6.18
CA LEU A 294 1.65 2.98 -5.42
C LEU A 294 1.89 4.36 -6.03
N VAL A 295 1.77 4.49 -7.36
CA VAL A 295 1.78 5.82 -8.01
C VAL A 295 0.57 6.63 -7.55
N ALA A 296 -0.62 6.03 -7.48
CA ALA A 296 -1.80 6.70 -6.91
C ALA A 296 -1.63 7.06 -5.41
N ALA A 297 -0.97 6.20 -4.63
CA ALA A 297 -0.63 6.51 -3.25
C ALA A 297 0.35 7.69 -3.13
N ALA A 298 1.39 7.74 -3.97
CA ALA A 298 2.32 8.86 -4.03
C ALA A 298 1.63 10.17 -4.44
N VAL A 299 0.69 10.14 -5.39
CA VAL A 299 -0.17 11.29 -5.72
C VAL A 299 -0.96 11.75 -4.50
N ALA A 300 -1.57 10.83 -3.75
CA ALA A 300 -2.38 11.15 -2.57
C ALA A 300 -1.57 11.83 -1.45
N LEU A 301 -0.30 11.46 -1.30
CA LEU A 301 0.61 12.04 -0.30
C LEU A 301 1.16 13.41 -0.77
N LEU A 302 1.62 13.50 -2.02
CA LEU A 302 2.21 14.71 -2.58
C LEU A 302 1.20 15.83 -2.79
N CYS A 303 0.00 15.50 -3.29
CA CYS A 303 -1.01 16.48 -3.71
C CYS A 303 -2.02 16.85 -2.61
N SER A 304 -1.96 16.19 -1.44
CA SER A 304 -2.74 16.63 -0.28
C SER A 304 -2.26 18.01 0.21
N PRO A 305 -3.15 18.91 0.68
CA PRO A 305 -2.73 20.15 1.32
C PRO A 305 -1.80 19.89 2.52
N VAL A 306 -2.07 18.82 3.27
CA VAL A 306 -1.25 18.35 4.40
C VAL A 306 -1.05 16.84 4.28
N SER A 307 0.20 16.37 4.36
CA SER A 307 0.52 14.95 4.41
C SER A 307 1.63 14.67 5.41
N TRP A 308 1.25 14.43 6.66
CA TRP A 308 2.17 14.09 7.74
C TRP A 308 3.06 12.89 7.40
N SER A 309 4.27 12.83 7.96
CA SER A 309 5.24 11.74 7.80
C SER A 309 4.61 10.36 8.04
N HIS A 310 3.74 10.25 9.05
CA HIS A 310 2.99 9.03 9.38
C HIS A 310 1.91 8.63 8.35
N HIS A 311 1.54 9.49 7.38
CA HIS A 311 0.70 9.09 6.24
C HIS A 311 1.48 8.22 5.23
N TRP A 312 2.81 8.30 5.18
CA TRP A 312 3.67 7.66 4.17
C TRP A 312 3.88 6.15 4.38
N VAL A 313 2.98 5.43 5.08
CA VAL A 313 3.04 3.96 5.29
C VAL A 313 3.16 3.16 3.99
N TRP A 314 2.72 3.74 2.87
CA TRP A 314 2.84 3.23 1.50
C TRP A 314 4.30 3.01 1.03
N VAL A 315 5.28 3.60 1.70
CA VAL A 315 6.70 3.34 1.40
C VAL A 315 7.09 1.88 1.62
N LEU A 316 6.48 1.19 2.59
CA LEU A 316 6.80 -0.20 2.87
C LEU A 316 6.42 -1.12 1.68
N PRO A 317 5.18 -1.06 1.14
CA PRO A 317 4.85 -1.65 -0.15
C PRO A 317 5.84 -1.30 -1.29
N ALA A 318 6.28 -0.04 -1.40
CA ALA A 318 7.22 0.37 -2.44
C ALA A 318 8.59 -0.31 -2.29
N LEU A 319 9.12 -0.34 -1.07
CA LEU A 319 10.37 -1.02 -0.73
C LEU A 319 10.28 -2.54 -0.96
N MET A 320 9.17 -3.19 -0.60
CA MET A 320 8.95 -4.61 -0.87
C MET A 320 9.05 -4.91 -2.37
N ILE A 321 8.39 -4.13 -3.22
CA ILE A 321 8.47 -4.30 -4.69
C ILE A 321 9.90 -4.07 -5.18
N GLY A 322 10.52 -2.97 -4.75
CA GLY A 322 11.87 -2.60 -5.15
C GLY A 322 12.89 -3.69 -4.84
N TRP A 323 12.94 -4.13 -3.59
CA TRP A 323 13.86 -5.18 -3.14
C TRP A 323 13.56 -6.54 -3.76
N TYR A 324 12.28 -6.98 -3.80
CA TYR A 324 11.94 -8.30 -4.35
C TYR A 324 11.95 -8.38 -5.89
N ARG A 325 11.94 -7.25 -6.61
CA ARG A 325 12.15 -7.22 -8.08
C ARG A 325 13.59 -6.88 -8.47
N GLY A 326 14.53 -6.81 -7.52
CA GLY A 326 15.95 -6.56 -7.81
C GLY A 326 16.23 -5.15 -8.35
N GLY A 327 15.56 -4.13 -7.82
CA GLY A 327 15.85 -2.74 -8.16
C GLY A 327 17.26 -2.31 -7.73
N ASN A 328 17.67 -1.10 -8.12
CA ASN A 328 19.02 -0.58 -7.80
C ASN A 328 19.22 -0.51 -6.28
N ARG A 329 20.10 -1.38 -5.76
CA ARG A 329 20.37 -1.53 -4.32
C ARG A 329 20.80 -0.25 -3.62
N TRP A 330 21.48 0.67 -4.32
CA TRP A 330 21.92 1.94 -3.74
C TRP A 330 20.76 2.91 -3.59
N ALA A 331 19.92 3.04 -4.61
CA ALA A 331 18.69 3.84 -4.53
C ALA A 331 17.72 3.29 -3.49
N LEU A 332 17.53 1.96 -3.44
CA LEU A 332 16.67 1.32 -2.44
C LEU A 332 17.26 1.42 -1.02
N GLY A 333 18.57 1.32 -0.87
CA GLY A 333 19.27 1.56 0.40
C GLY A 333 19.07 2.99 0.90
N LEU A 334 19.23 3.98 0.02
CA LEU A 334 19.00 5.39 0.34
C LEU A 334 17.54 5.66 0.74
N VAL A 335 16.56 5.18 -0.04
CA VAL A 335 15.14 5.32 0.32
C VAL A 335 14.83 4.61 1.64
N THR A 336 15.39 3.41 1.87
CA THR A 336 15.21 2.70 3.15
C THR A 336 15.79 3.54 4.31
N ALA A 337 16.98 4.11 4.16
CA ALA A 337 17.60 4.97 5.17
C ALA A 337 16.78 6.24 5.47
N VAL A 338 16.31 6.96 4.43
CA VAL A 338 15.44 8.15 4.57
C VAL A 338 14.20 7.82 5.40
N PHE A 339 13.52 6.70 5.13
CA PHE A 339 12.29 6.35 5.84
C PHE A 339 12.50 5.62 7.17
N LEU A 340 13.71 5.13 7.48
CA LEU A 340 14.06 4.66 8.83
C LEU A 340 14.42 5.83 9.77
N ILE A 341 15.23 6.76 9.27
CA ILE A 341 15.78 7.90 10.04
C ILE A 341 14.72 9.01 10.20
N GLY A 342 14.05 9.39 9.11
CA GLY A 342 13.25 10.61 9.03
C GLY A 342 14.12 11.87 9.15
N PRO A 343 14.94 12.23 8.13
CA PRO A 343 15.88 13.34 8.20
C PRO A 343 15.27 14.69 8.57
N GLN A 344 13.97 14.90 8.30
CA GLN A 344 13.23 16.08 8.71
C GLN A 344 13.24 16.31 10.23
N TRP A 345 13.32 15.24 11.02
CA TRP A 345 13.41 15.29 12.49
C TRP A 345 14.81 15.66 13.01
N MET A 346 15.83 15.70 12.13
CA MET A 346 17.20 16.09 12.47
C MET A 346 17.46 17.59 12.24
N LEU A 347 16.45 18.34 11.78
CA LEU A 347 16.53 19.75 11.43
C LEU A 347 15.82 20.64 12.48
N PRO A 348 16.11 21.96 12.52
CA PRO A 348 15.32 22.90 13.31
C PRO A 348 13.85 22.86 12.87
N THR A 349 12.94 22.55 13.80
CA THR A 349 11.49 22.41 13.54
C THR A 349 10.66 23.00 14.68
N PHE A 350 9.36 23.24 14.48
CA PHE A 350 8.49 24.04 15.37
C PHE A 350 8.86 25.54 15.40
N TYR A 351 7.93 26.36 15.90
CA TYR A 351 8.05 27.83 15.98
C TYR A 351 8.33 28.54 14.64
N GLY A 352 8.02 27.92 13.50
CA GLY A 352 8.36 28.45 12.18
C GLY A 352 9.87 28.46 11.89
N ARG A 353 10.68 27.68 12.64
CA ARG A 353 12.12 27.53 12.36
C ARG A 353 12.38 26.93 10.97
N GLU A 354 11.40 26.25 10.40
CA GLU A 354 11.40 25.74 9.04
C GLU A 354 11.48 26.86 7.97
N PHE A 355 11.02 28.09 8.24
CA PHE A 355 11.19 29.23 7.33
C PHE A 355 12.64 29.73 7.26
N ALA A 356 13.48 29.38 8.25
CA ALA A 356 14.89 29.74 8.30
C ALA A 356 15.81 28.65 7.69
N TRP A 357 15.25 27.65 7.02
CA TRP A 357 16.01 26.56 6.42
C TRP A 357 16.91 27.04 5.27
N SER A 358 18.18 26.63 5.33
CA SER A 358 19.10 26.73 4.19
C SER A 358 18.68 25.78 3.07
N TRP A 359 19.08 26.07 1.83
CA TRP A 359 18.76 25.25 0.64
C TRP A 359 19.05 23.74 0.81
N TRP A 360 20.11 23.37 1.55
CA TRP A 360 20.46 21.97 1.82
C TRP A 360 19.57 21.33 2.90
N GLN A 361 18.99 22.13 3.80
CA GLN A 361 18.05 21.64 4.81
C GLN A 361 16.74 21.23 4.15
N HIS A 362 16.26 21.94 3.12
CA HIS A 362 15.12 21.50 2.31
C HIS A 362 15.34 20.12 1.66
N LEU A 363 16.56 19.80 1.20
CA LEU A 363 16.86 18.49 0.59
C LEU A 363 16.67 17.31 1.56
N LEU A 364 16.93 17.54 2.86
CA LEU A 364 16.73 16.55 3.92
C LEU A 364 15.30 16.63 4.51
N GLY A 365 14.84 17.84 4.74
CA GLY A 365 13.57 18.19 5.37
C GLY A 365 12.35 17.87 4.53
N ASP A 366 12.46 17.95 3.20
CA ASP A 366 11.40 17.59 2.26
C ASP A 366 11.74 16.26 1.51
N SER A 367 12.60 15.43 2.11
CA SER A 367 13.14 14.22 1.48
C SER A 367 12.09 13.17 1.09
N PHE A 368 10.96 13.07 1.80
CA PHE A 368 9.89 12.15 1.38
C PHE A 368 9.21 12.68 0.12
N VAL A 369 9.00 13.99 0.01
CA VAL A 369 8.46 14.66 -1.18
C VAL A 369 9.36 14.39 -2.40
N LEU A 370 10.68 14.54 -2.23
CA LEU A 370 11.67 14.26 -3.28
C LEU A 370 11.66 12.78 -3.71
N VAL A 371 11.56 11.84 -2.76
CA VAL A 371 11.45 10.40 -3.07
C VAL A 371 10.13 10.10 -3.81
N GLY A 372 9.01 10.71 -3.40
CA GLY A 372 7.71 10.55 -4.07
C GLY A 372 7.74 11.04 -5.52
N LEU A 373 8.27 12.24 -5.76
CA LEU A 373 8.46 12.79 -7.10
C LEU A 373 9.38 11.90 -7.96
N GLY A 374 10.51 11.47 -7.40
CA GLY A 374 11.45 10.56 -8.06
C GLY A 374 10.81 9.22 -8.41
N PHE A 375 9.96 8.66 -7.54
CA PHE A 375 9.22 7.42 -7.79
C PHE A 375 8.18 7.56 -8.91
N ILE A 376 7.43 8.66 -8.96
CA ILE A 376 6.46 8.91 -10.04
C ILE A 376 7.18 9.10 -11.39
N ALA A 377 8.27 9.87 -11.42
CA ALA A 377 9.08 10.06 -12.63
C ALA A 377 9.72 8.74 -13.11
N TRP A 378 10.26 7.95 -12.18
CA TRP A 378 10.78 6.60 -12.46
C TRP A 378 9.70 5.66 -13.02
N ALA A 379 8.48 5.70 -12.50
CA ALA A 379 7.38 4.89 -13.00
C ALA A 379 6.93 5.34 -14.42
N ALA A 380 6.96 6.64 -14.70
CA ALA A 380 6.59 7.19 -16.01
C ALA A 380 7.59 6.85 -17.13
N THR A 381 8.87 6.65 -16.79
CA THR A 381 9.93 6.25 -17.74
C THR A 381 10.01 4.74 -17.98
N ARG A 382 9.27 3.91 -17.21
CA ARG A 382 9.26 2.46 -17.45
C ARG A 382 8.65 2.09 -18.80
N PRO A 383 9.14 1.01 -19.45
CA PRO A 383 8.45 0.40 -20.59
C PRO A 383 7.02 0.04 -20.21
N ARG A 384 6.12 0.04 -21.20
CA ARG A 384 4.75 -0.43 -21.00
C ARG A 384 4.79 -1.91 -20.60
N SER A 385 4.39 -2.22 -19.37
CA SER A 385 4.16 -3.59 -18.92
C SER A 385 3.14 -4.25 -19.84
N THR A 386 3.37 -5.51 -20.18
CA THR A 386 2.34 -6.34 -20.79
C THR A 386 1.11 -6.36 -19.87
N PRO A 387 -0.13 -6.39 -20.41
CA PRO A 387 -1.32 -6.49 -19.56
C PRO A 387 -1.21 -7.68 -18.61
N ASP A 388 -1.70 -7.50 -17.38
CA ASP A 388 -1.85 -8.59 -16.41
C ASP A 388 -2.82 -9.63 -17.00
N SER A 389 -2.31 -10.60 -17.77
CA SER A 389 -3.09 -11.75 -18.22
C SER A 389 -3.74 -12.39 -17.00
N PRO A 390 -5.07 -12.61 -16.98
CA PRO A 390 -5.72 -13.22 -15.83
C PRO A 390 -5.12 -14.60 -15.61
N ARG A 391 -4.24 -14.73 -14.60
CA ARG A 391 -3.69 -16.01 -14.15
C ARG A 391 -4.77 -16.82 -13.43
N ILE A 392 -5.81 -17.22 -14.18
CA ILE A 392 -6.52 -18.46 -13.92
C ILE A 392 -5.59 -19.58 -14.38
N VAL A 393 -4.46 -19.73 -13.69
CA VAL A 393 -3.78 -21.01 -13.62
C VAL A 393 -4.64 -21.83 -12.67
N LEU A 394 -5.67 -22.47 -13.23
CA LEU A 394 -6.17 -23.70 -12.66
C LEU A 394 -4.97 -24.65 -12.67
N ASP A 395 -4.29 -24.75 -11.53
CA ASP A 395 -3.28 -25.79 -11.34
C ASP A 395 -4.03 -27.12 -11.22
N LEU A 396 -4.42 -27.62 -12.39
CA LEU A 396 -4.84 -28.98 -12.61
C LEU A 396 -3.59 -29.83 -12.34
N GLY A 397 -3.47 -30.20 -11.06
CA GLY A 397 -2.37 -30.99 -10.53
C GLY A 397 -2.21 -32.30 -11.31
N PRO A 398 -1.08 -32.99 -11.13
CA PRO A 398 -0.69 -34.13 -11.98
C PRO A 398 -1.73 -35.25 -12.08
N ALA A 399 -2.71 -35.34 -11.18
CA ALA A 399 -3.86 -36.24 -11.28
C ALA A 399 -4.78 -35.93 -12.48
N VAL A 400 -5.14 -34.67 -12.73
CA VAL A 400 -6.07 -34.29 -13.81
C VAL A 400 -5.40 -34.36 -15.18
N ARG A 401 -4.09 -34.13 -15.25
CA ARG A 401 -3.28 -34.37 -16.45
C ARG A 401 -3.17 -35.84 -16.86
N ARG A 402 -3.40 -36.78 -15.92
CA ARG A 402 -3.49 -38.22 -16.26
C ARG A 402 -4.87 -38.58 -16.82
N LEU A 403 -5.94 -38.01 -16.28
CA LEU A 403 -7.33 -38.24 -16.74
C LEU A 403 -7.61 -37.66 -18.14
N SER A 404 -6.83 -36.68 -18.60
CA SER A 404 -6.89 -36.15 -19.96
C SER A 404 -5.95 -36.86 -20.95
N GLY A 405 -5.11 -37.78 -20.47
CA GLY A 405 -4.16 -38.56 -21.28
C GLY A 405 -4.59 -40.02 -21.55
N SER A 406 -5.77 -40.44 -21.08
CA SER A 406 -6.22 -41.84 -21.14
C SER A 406 -7.51 -42.00 -21.96
N GLY A 407 -7.37 -42.43 -23.21
CA GLY A 407 -8.36 -43.28 -23.88
C GLY A 407 -9.55 -42.59 -24.56
N VAL A 408 -9.33 -42.04 -25.76
CA VAL A 408 -10.30 -42.14 -26.86
C VAL A 408 -9.53 -42.56 -28.12
N ALA A 409 -9.67 -43.82 -28.52
CA ALA A 409 -9.21 -44.25 -29.84
C ALA A 409 -10.18 -43.71 -30.90
N PRO A 410 -9.70 -43.22 -32.06
CA PRO A 410 -10.59 -42.83 -33.13
C PRO A 410 -11.28 -44.08 -33.70
N VAL A 411 -12.61 -44.13 -33.60
CA VAL A 411 -13.43 -45.12 -34.30
C VAL A 411 -13.21 -44.93 -35.79
N GLY A 412 -12.79 -45.99 -36.48
CA GLY A 412 -12.55 -45.96 -37.92
C GLY A 412 -13.83 -45.62 -38.68
N ARG A 413 -13.73 -44.72 -39.65
CA ARG A 413 -14.68 -44.65 -40.76
C ARG A 413 -14.11 -45.44 -41.92
N GLU A 414 -14.83 -46.48 -42.32
CA GLU A 414 -14.67 -47.09 -43.63
C GLU A 414 -15.13 -46.10 -44.71
N ASP A 415 -14.43 -46.07 -45.83
CA ASP A 415 -14.67 -45.15 -46.94
C ASP A 415 -14.85 -45.96 -48.23
N PRO A 416 -16.06 -46.06 -48.81
CA PRO A 416 -16.31 -46.88 -49.99
C PRO A 416 -16.24 -46.08 -51.30
N GLY A 417 -15.05 -46.07 -51.90
CA GLY A 417 -14.85 -46.16 -53.36
C GLY A 417 -15.06 -44.91 -54.24
N HIS A 418 -14.01 -44.57 -55.00
CA HIS A 418 -14.11 -44.44 -56.46
C HIS A 418 -12.76 -44.69 -57.16
N SER A 419 -12.82 -44.99 -58.46
CA SER A 419 -11.73 -45.55 -59.27
C SER A 419 -11.02 -44.53 -60.18
N ASP A 420 -9.89 -44.99 -60.73
CA ASP A 420 -9.23 -44.57 -61.98
C ASP A 420 -8.72 -43.12 -62.13
N ALA A 421 -7.39 -42.96 -62.25
CA ALA A 421 -6.76 -42.65 -63.55
C ALA A 421 -5.21 -42.62 -63.52
N LEU A 422 -4.65 -43.24 -64.55
CA LEU A 422 -3.27 -43.31 -65.06
C LEU A 422 -2.40 -42.02 -64.98
N VAL A 423 -1.07 -42.19 -64.82
CA VAL A 423 0.01 -41.91 -65.83
C VAL A 423 1.41 -42.29 -65.26
N HIS A 424 2.36 -42.66 -66.13
CA HIS A 424 3.65 -43.33 -65.84
C HIS A 424 4.91 -42.39 -65.75
N PRO A 425 6.10 -42.89 -65.33
CA PRO A 425 7.27 -42.12 -64.83
C PRO A 425 8.41 -41.90 -65.88
N PRO A 426 9.68 -41.54 -65.53
CA PRO A 426 10.69 -42.57 -65.15
C PRO A 426 11.93 -42.20 -64.26
N VAL A 427 12.35 -43.18 -63.43
CA VAL A 427 13.72 -43.80 -63.26
C VAL A 427 15.01 -42.97 -62.96
N ARG A 428 15.72 -43.39 -61.87
CA ARG A 428 17.18 -43.74 -61.71
C ARG A 428 17.39 -44.16 -60.23
N VAL A 429 17.89 -45.34 -59.80
CA VAL A 429 19.14 -46.10 -60.06
C VAL A 429 20.40 -45.26 -59.75
N GLY A 430 21.27 -45.54 -58.77
CA GLY A 430 21.26 -46.51 -57.64
C GLY A 430 22.08 -45.92 -56.46
N GLU A 431 22.91 -46.59 -55.63
CA GLU A 431 23.36 -47.99 -55.43
C GLU A 431 23.87 -48.17 -53.96
N SER A 432 24.38 -49.36 -53.55
CA SER A 432 25.12 -49.66 -52.29
C SER A 432 26.04 -50.89 -52.52
N PRO A 433 26.88 -51.45 -51.59
CA PRO A 433 27.13 -51.16 -50.15
C PRO A 433 28.65 -51.28 -49.72
N SER A 434 28.91 -51.59 -48.42
CA SER A 434 30.17 -52.12 -47.81
C SER A 434 31.33 -51.13 -47.55
N THR A 435 32.29 -51.30 -46.62
CA THR A 435 32.70 -52.33 -45.61
C THR A 435 33.53 -51.62 -44.50
N ALA A 436 33.38 -51.88 -43.19
CA ALA A 436 34.07 -52.86 -42.33
C ALA A 436 35.57 -52.60 -41.94
N GLY A 437 35.92 -52.83 -40.66
CA GLY A 437 37.28 -52.85 -40.06
C GLY A 437 37.66 -51.57 -39.29
N SER A 438 37.92 -51.49 -37.97
CA SER A 438 38.62 -52.32 -36.94
C SER A 438 40.09 -51.93 -36.69
N ASP A 439 40.37 -51.26 -35.56
CA ASP A 439 41.47 -51.53 -34.58
C ASP A 439 41.64 -50.35 -33.59
N ARG A 440 41.48 -50.55 -32.27
CA ARG A 440 42.48 -50.92 -31.23
C ARG A 440 43.47 -49.79 -30.82
N ASN A 441 43.16 -49.12 -29.69
CA ASN A 441 43.91 -48.95 -28.40
C ASN A 441 45.47 -49.12 -28.37
N PRO A 442 46.22 -48.63 -27.34
CA PRO A 442 45.82 -47.92 -26.09
C PRO A 442 46.79 -46.80 -25.56
N ALA A 443 46.50 -46.29 -24.36
CA ALA A 443 47.42 -45.66 -23.37
C ALA A 443 47.96 -44.23 -23.68
N ALA A 444 48.42 -43.41 -22.71
CA ALA A 444 48.69 -43.63 -21.28
C ALA A 444 48.41 -42.40 -20.39
N SER A 445 48.56 -42.58 -19.08
CA SER A 445 48.37 -41.60 -17.99
C SER A 445 49.55 -40.64 -17.74
N GLY A 446 49.27 -39.48 -17.14
CA GLY A 446 50.14 -38.91 -16.09
C GLY A 446 50.67 -37.50 -16.27
N THR A 447 50.05 -36.53 -15.61
CA THR A 447 50.67 -35.64 -14.59
C THR A 447 49.58 -34.96 -13.77
#